data_AF-A0A7W1PCW1-F1
#
_entry.id   AF-A0A7W1PCW1-F1
#
_cell.length_a   1.000
_cell.length_b   1.000
_cell.length_c   1.000
_cell.angle_alpha   90.00
_cell.angle_beta   90.00
_cell.angle_gamma   90.00
#
_symmetry.space_group_name_H-M   'P 1'
#
loop_
_entity.id
_entity.type
_entity.pdbx_description
1 polymer ?
#
loop_
_entity_poly.entity_id
_entity_poly.type
_entity_poly.pdbx_seq_one_letter_code
_entity_poly.pdbx_strand_id
1 'polypeptide(L)'
;MQTNPIGATLSSLVLCPEVTFENLAMIPLLAVRPGAVSYTVLDDALAAGTVEITEISEHGSVPELRVINRGTDPVLIVDGEELLGAKQNRVVNLTILAPAASELTIPVSCVEAGRWRARSRTFAAAPRA
;
A
#
# COMPACT_ATOMS: atom_id res chain seq x y z
N MET A 1 -0.54 29.05 17.72
CA MET A 1 -1.42 27.97 18.20
C MET A 1 -1.66 27.05 17.01
N GLN A 2 -1.04 25.87 16.98
CA GLN A 2 -1.19 24.94 15.85
C GLN A 2 -2.65 24.44 15.80
N THR A 3 -3.32 24.66 14.68
CA THR A 3 -4.66 24.13 14.42
C THR A 3 -4.60 22.61 14.35
N ASN A 4 -5.46 21.93 15.11
CA ASN A 4 -5.63 20.48 15.01
C ASN A 4 -6.05 20.13 13.56
N PRO A 5 -5.23 19.42 12.78
CA PRO A 5 -5.52 19.15 11.37
C PRO A 5 -6.78 18.29 11.18
N ILE A 6 -7.08 17.41 12.15
CA ILE A 6 -8.30 16.59 12.13
C ILE A 6 -9.52 17.50 12.31
N GLY A 7 -9.50 18.37 13.31
CA GLY A 7 -10.61 19.30 13.58
C GLY A 7 -10.83 20.28 12.44
N ALA A 8 -9.77 20.78 11.82
CA ALA A 8 -9.84 21.65 10.65
C ALA A 8 -10.43 20.93 9.42
N THR A 9 -10.06 19.66 9.21
CA THR A 9 -10.58 18.83 8.11
C THR A 9 -12.06 18.52 8.30
N LEU A 10 -12.47 18.08 9.51
CA LEU A 10 -13.87 17.78 9.79
C LEU A 10 -14.76 19.02 9.64
N SER A 11 -14.25 20.18 10.04
CA SER A 11 -14.96 21.46 9.90
C SER A 11 -15.10 21.93 8.45
N SER A 12 -14.30 21.41 7.51
CA SER A 12 -14.39 21.76 6.09
C SER A 12 -15.28 20.81 5.29
N LEU A 13 -15.81 19.75 5.91
CA LEU A 13 -16.71 18.80 5.27
C LEU A 13 -18.11 19.39 5.12
N VAL A 14 -18.71 19.16 3.97
CA VAL A 14 -20.10 19.46 3.65
C VAL A 14 -20.84 18.14 3.48
N LEU A 15 -21.84 17.92 4.34
CA LEU A 15 -22.81 16.85 4.16
C LEU A 15 -23.73 17.22 2.99
N CYS A 16 -23.77 16.37 1.98
CA CYS A 16 -24.73 16.51 0.89
C CYS A 16 -26.10 15.95 1.29
N PRO A 17 -27.14 16.23 0.48
CA PRO A 17 -28.41 15.52 0.60
C PRO A 17 -28.22 14.00 0.55
N GLU A 18 -29.07 13.29 1.29
CA GLU A 18 -29.15 11.84 1.24
C GLU A 18 -29.49 11.36 -0.17
N VAL A 19 -28.77 10.34 -0.62
CA VAL A 19 -29.03 9.58 -1.83
C VAL A 19 -29.52 8.21 -1.41
N THR A 20 -30.74 7.85 -1.79
CA THR A 20 -31.34 6.55 -1.47
C THR A 20 -31.56 5.72 -2.72
N PHE A 21 -31.35 4.40 -2.60
CA PHE A 21 -31.72 3.41 -3.59
C PHE A 21 -32.06 2.10 -2.90
N GLU A 22 -33.29 1.60 -3.07
CA GLU A 22 -33.82 0.44 -2.36
C GLU A 22 -33.60 0.56 -0.83
N ASN A 23 -32.88 -0.39 -0.23
CA ASN A 23 -32.55 -0.42 1.18
C ASN A 23 -31.18 0.22 1.52
N LEU A 24 -30.58 0.97 0.58
CA LEU A 24 -29.31 1.68 0.78
C LEU A 24 -29.54 3.20 0.82
N ALA A 25 -29.06 3.83 1.90
CA ALA A 25 -28.98 5.28 2.02
C ALA A 25 -27.51 5.69 2.13
N MET A 26 -27.12 6.71 1.38
CA MET A 26 -25.78 7.28 1.35
C MET A 26 -25.86 8.78 1.57
N ILE A 27 -25.06 9.32 2.48
CA ILE A 27 -24.90 10.76 2.68
C ILE A 27 -23.48 11.14 2.24
N PRO A 28 -23.29 11.70 1.03
CA PRO A 28 -21.97 12.05 0.55
C PRO A 28 -21.34 13.15 1.41
N LEU A 29 -20.04 13.00 1.70
CA LEU A 29 -19.22 14.01 2.35
C LEU A 29 -18.32 14.67 1.31
N LEU A 30 -18.52 15.96 1.06
CA LEU A 30 -17.65 16.75 0.18
C LEU A 30 -16.65 17.55 1.01
N ALA A 31 -15.41 17.64 0.54
CA ALA A 31 -14.38 18.49 1.14
C ALA A 31 -13.70 19.30 0.05
N VAL A 32 -13.48 20.59 0.30
CA VAL A 32 -12.51 21.37 -0.50
C VAL A 32 -11.13 20.99 0.01
N ARG A 33 -10.51 19.99 -0.63
CA ARG A 33 -9.19 19.48 -0.24
C ARG A 33 -8.08 20.44 -0.68
N PRO A 34 -7.27 21.01 0.22
CA PRO A 34 -5.99 21.58 -0.18
C PRO A 34 -5.03 20.43 -0.51
N GLY A 35 -4.84 20.19 -1.82
CA GLY A 35 -3.83 19.27 -2.36
C GLY A 35 -4.20 17.80 -2.25
N ALA A 36 -4.19 17.10 -3.39
CA ALA A 36 -4.08 15.64 -3.36
C ALA A 36 -2.70 15.30 -2.76
N VAL A 37 -2.65 14.37 -1.80
CA VAL A 37 -1.38 13.73 -1.45
C VAL A 37 -0.97 12.95 -2.70
N SER A 38 0.12 13.35 -3.35
CA SER A 38 0.67 12.61 -4.49
C SER A 38 1.26 11.32 -3.94
N TYR A 39 0.70 10.19 -4.36
CA TYR A 39 1.28 8.86 -4.16
C TYR A 39 0.84 7.98 -5.32
N THR A 40 1.62 6.95 -5.60
CA THR A 40 1.24 5.86 -6.50
C THR A 40 0.90 4.61 -5.70
N VAL A 41 0.25 3.64 -6.33
CA VAL A 41 -0.03 2.32 -5.73
C VAL A 41 1.04 1.32 -6.14
N LEU A 42 1.20 0.25 -5.37
CA LEU A 42 2.32 -0.67 -5.54
C LEU A 42 2.37 -1.33 -6.94
N ASP A 43 1.27 -1.85 -7.47
CA ASP A 43 1.22 -2.47 -8.81
C ASP A 43 1.78 -1.56 -9.90
N ASP A 44 1.35 -0.29 -9.90
CA ASP A 44 1.78 0.71 -10.89
C ASP A 44 3.27 1.03 -10.73
N ALA A 45 3.75 1.10 -9.49
CA ALA A 45 5.16 1.38 -9.20
C ALA A 45 6.09 0.22 -9.57
N LEU A 46 5.66 -1.02 -9.35
CA LEU A 46 6.36 -2.23 -9.79
C LEU A 46 6.37 -2.32 -11.32
N ALA A 47 5.22 -2.06 -11.97
CA ALA A 47 5.12 -2.05 -13.43
C ALA A 47 5.99 -0.95 -14.07
N ALA A 48 6.09 0.21 -13.43
CA ALA A 48 6.96 1.30 -13.85
C ALA A 48 8.45 1.06 -13.54
N GLY A 49 8.78 0.04 -12.73
CA GLY A 49 10.15 -0.25 -12.30
C GLY A 49 10.73 0.79 -11.33
N THR A 50 9.91 1.66 -10.75
CA THR A 50 10.33 2.67 -9.77
C THR A 50 10.43 2.09 -8.37
N VAL A 51 9.73 0.98 -8.10
CA VAL A 51 9.80 0.22 -6.86
C VAL A 51 10.33 -1.18 -7.13
N GLU A 52 11.13 -1.68 -6.19
CA GLU A 52 11.61 -3.05 -6.15
C GLU A 52 11.35 -3.65 -4.77
N ILE A 53 10.86 -4.89 -4.71
CA ILE A 53 10.70 -5.64 -3.46
C ILE A 53 11.60 -6.86 -3.48
N THR A 54 12.39 -7.05 -2.42
CA THR A 54 13.39 -8.11 -2.28
C THR A 54 13.35 -8.78 -0.91
N GLU A 55 13.93 -9.97 -0.83
CA GLU A 55 14.21 -10.64 0.45
C GLU A 55 15.34 -9.90 1.20
N ILE A 56 15.27 -9.84 2.53
CA ILE A 56 16.31 -9.18 3.34
C ILE A 56 17.61 -9.98 3.38
N SER A 57 17.53 -11.31 3.25
CA SER A 57 18.68 -12.20 3.31
C SER A 57 18.59 -13.37 2.33
N GLU A 58 19.75 -13.94 2.00
CA GLU A 58 19.88 -15.16 1.18
C GLU A 58 19.25 -16.40 1.85
N HIS A 59 18.92 -16.34 3.15
CA HIS A 59 18.14 -17.37 3.83
C HIS A 59 16.65 -17.05 3.83
N GLY A 60 16.24 -15.80 3.57
CA GLY A 60 14.86 -15.33 3.75
C GLY A 60 14.58 -15.20 5.24
N SER A 61 14.20 -14.01 5.69
CA SER A 61 13.81 -13.80 7.09
C SER A 61 12.31 -13.58 7.11
N VAL A 62 11.55 -14.59 7.50
CA VAL A 62 10.19 -14.31 7.97
C VAL A 62 10.37 -13.59 9.30
N PRO A 63 9.70 -12.44 9.52
CA PRO A 63 8.50 -11.95 8.84
C PRO A 63 8.69 -10.70 7.97
N GLU A 64 9.80 -10.53 7.25
CA GLU A 64 10.17 -9.22 6.71
C GLU A 64 10.63 -9.22 5.25
N LEU A 65 10.21 -8.21 4.48
CA LEU A 65 10.70 -7.91 3.13
C LEU A 65 11.30 -6.50 3.06
N ARG A 66 12.14 -6.27 2.06
CA ARG A 66 12.74 -4.97 1.77
C ARG A 66 12.06 -4.33 0.57
N VAL A 67 11.53 -3.14 0.75
CA VAL A 67 10.98 -2.29 -0.30
C VAL A 67 11.99 -1.19 -0.60
N ILE A 68 12.32 -1.02 -1.88
CA ILE A 68 13.22 0.02 -2.37
C ILE A 68 12.41 0.88 -3.35
N ASN A 69 12.03 2.08 -2.92
CA ASN A 69 11.36 3.07 -3.76
C ASN A 69 12.38 4.05 -4.32
N ARG A 70 12.71 3.92 -5.60
CA ARG A 70 13.59 4.82 -6.35
C ARG A 70 12.81 5.92 -7.10
N GLY A 71 11.48 5.91 -7.01
CA GLY A 71 10.61 6.90 -7.59
C GLY A 71 10.61 8.24 -6.85
N THR A 72 9.98 9.23 -7.48
CA THR A 72 9.80 10.58 -6.94
C THR A 72 8.56 10.73 -6.06
N ASP A 73 7.64 9.76 -6.15
CA ASP A 73 6.39 9.74 -5.39
C ASP A 73 6.42 8.65 -4.30
N PRO A 74 5.77 8.91 -3.15
CA PRO A 74 5.45 7.86 -2.20
C PRO A 74 4.63 6.74 -2.84
N VAL A 75 4.78 5.52 -2.33
CA VAL A 75 4.04 4.33 -2.81
C VAL A 75 3.19 3.79 -1.68
N LEU A 76 1.88 3.72 -1.92
CA LEU A 76 0.92 3.09 -1.01
C LEU A 76 0.92 1.58 -1.24
N ILE A 77 1.28 0.85 -0.20
CA ILE A 77 1.21 -0.60 -0.10
C ILE A 77 0.08 -0.92 0.87
N VAL A 78 -0.89 -1.72 0.47
CA VAL A 78 -2.11 -1.95 1.24
C VAL A 78 -2.03 -3.26 2.02
N ASP A 79 -2.59 -3.29 3.22
CA ASP A 79 -2.76 -4.54 3.97
C ASP A 79 -3.55 -5.58 3.15
N GLY A 80 -3.14 -6.84 3.22
CA GLY A 80 -3.74 -7.94 2.46
C GLY A 80 -3.25 -8.06 1.01
N GLU A 81 -2.40 -7.14 0.53
CA GLU A 81 -1.83 -7.20 -0.81
C GLU A 81 -0.92 -8.43 -0.98
N GLU A 82 -1.18 -9.23 -2.02
CA GLU A 82 -0.40 -10.44 -2.30
C GLU A 82 0.81 -10.10 -3.20
N LEU A 83 1.99 -10.51 -2.74
CA LEU A 83 3.25 -10.41 -3.44
C LEU A 83 3.62 -11.79 -3.98
N LEU A 84 3.66 -11.90 -5.30
CA LEU A 84 3.96 -13.09 -6.06
C LEU A 84 5.46 -13.20 -6.37
N GLY A 85 6.00 -14.41 -6.23
CA GLY A 85 7.37 -14.72 -6.66
C GLY A 85 8.39 -14.82 -5.52
N ALA A 86 9.63 -14.44 -5.81
CA ALA A 86 10.81 -14.70 -5.01
C ALA A 86 10.91 -16.17 -4.54
N LYS A 87 11.12 -16.42 -3.23
CA LYS A 87 11.17 -17.76 -2.65
C LYS A 87 9.80 -18.35 -2.33
N GLN A 88 8.82 -17.48 -2.10
CA GLN A 88 7.46 -17.83 -1.72
C GLN A 88 6.55 -16.61 -1.84
N ASN A 89 5.27 -16.78 -2.18
CA ASN A 89 4.29 -15.70 -2.11
C ASN A 89 4.12 -15.19 -0.68
N ARG A 90 3.89 -13.89 -0.54
CA ARG A 90 3.71 -13.19 0.74
C ARG A 90 2.43 -12.38 0.72
N VAL A 91 1.85 -12.15 1.89
CA VAL A 91 0.78 -11.16 2.09
C VAL A 91 1.31 -10.08 3.01
N VAL A 92 1.11 -8.82 2.62
CA VAL A 92 1.48 -7.66 3.44
C VAL A 92 0.54 -7.57 4.65
N ASN A 93 1.08 -7.24 5.83
CA ASN A 93 0.33 -7.23 7.09
C ASN A 93 -0.14 -5.84 7.54
N LEU A 94 0.33 -4.78 6.89
CA LEU A 94 0.08 -3.40 7.29
C LEU A 94 -0.03 -2.52 6.05
N THR A 95 -0.95 -1.56 6.08
CA THR A 95 -0.97 -0.48 5.10
C THR A 95 0.20 0.47 5.39
N ILE A 96 1.09 0.63 4.42
CA ILE A 96 2.34 1.38 4.53
C ILE A 96 2.42 2.37 3.38
N LEU A 97 2.73 3.63 3.70
CA LEU A 97 3.10 4.64 2.70
C LEU A 97 4.63 4.73 2.63
N ALA A 98 5.21 4.03 1.67
CA ALA A 98 6.65 4.01 1.44
C ALA A 98 7.11 5.35 0.86
N PRO A 99 7.97 6.14 1.54
CA PRO A 99 8.40 7.44 1.02
C PRO A 99 9.11 7.35 -0.33
N ALA A 100 9.11 8.43 -1.09
CA ALA A 100 9.95 8.58 -2.28
C ALA A 100 11.44 8.44 -1.91
N ALA A 101 12.26 7.95 -2.84
CA ALA A 101 13.71 7.79 -2.68
C ALA A 101 14.11 7.15 -1.33
N SER A 102 13.45 6.05 -0.96
CA SER A 102 13.63 5.41 0.34
C SER A 102 13.80 3.89 0.24
N GLU A 103 14.39 3.32 1.30
CA GLU A 103 14.45 1.89 1.53
C GLU A 103 13.84 1.62 2.90
N LEU A 104 12.92 0.65 2.97
CA LEU A 104 12.24 0.29 4.21
C LEU A 104 11.95 -1.20 4.28
N THR A 105 11.97 -1.72 5.50
CA THR A 105 11.57 -3.09 5.79
C THR A 105 10.08 -3.13 6.13
N ILE A 106 9.31 -3.98 5.46
CA ILE A 106 7.89 -4.21 5.72
C ILE A 106 7.64 -5.57 6.37
N PRO A 107 6.69 -5.68 7.31
CA PRO A 107 6.24 -6.95 7.82
C PRO A 107 5.32 -7.66 6.81
N VAL A 108 5.54 -8.97 6.64
CA VAL A 108 4.74 -9.85 5.78
C VAL A 108 4.48 -11.21 6.44
N SER A 109 3.44 -11.88 5.96
CA SER A 109 3.06 -13.23 6.36
C SER A 109 3.23 -14.21 5.20
N CYS A 110 3.61 -15.45 5.53
CA CYS A 110 3.64 -16.55 4.56
C CYS A 110 2.22 -16.99 4.24
N VAL A 111 1.89 -17.18 2.96
CA VAL A 111 0.55 -17.65 2.57
C VAL A 111 0.39 -19.16 2.77
N GLU A 112 1.48 -19.94 2.81
CA GLU A 112 1.47 -21.39 3.07
C GLU A 112 2.75 -21.85 3.79
N ALA A 113 2.72 -22.93 4.57
CA ALA A 113 3.94 -23.52 5.11
C ALA A 113 4.54 -24.54 4.10
N GLY A 114 5.87 -24.54 3.90
CA GLY A 114 6.58 -25.69 3.33
C GLY A 114 6.97 -25.68 1.83
N ARG A 115 6.85 -24.56 1.10
CA ARG A 115 7.23 -24.48 -0.32
C ARG A 115 8.38 -23.49 -0.59
N TRP A 116 9.55 -23.73 -0.01
CA TRP A 116 10.74 -22.92 -0.29
C TRP A 116 11.34 -23.33 -1.64
N ARG A 117 10.93 -22.65 -2.72
CA ARG A 117 11.54 -22.78 -4.04
C ARG A 117 11.70 -21.40 -4.65
N ALA A 118 12.94 -20.92 -4.76
CA ALA A 118 13.25 -19.65 -5.40
C ALA A 118 12.84 -19.67 -6.88
N ARG A 119 11.86 -18.84 -7.25
CA ARG A 119 11.42 -18.59 -8.63
C ARG A 119 12.04 -17.31 -9.21
N SER A 120 12.34 -16.32 -8.37
CA SER A 120 12.98 -15.05 -8.74
C SER A 120 13.74 -14.44 -7.54
N ARG A 121 14.43 -13.32 -7.75
CA ARG A 121 15.03 -12.51 -6.66
C ARG A 121 14.11 -11.38 -6.17
N THR A 122 13.08 -11.06 -6.95
CA THR A 122 12.14 -9.95 -6.76
C THR A 122 10.70 -10.42 -6.73
N PHE A 123 9.82 -9.64 -6.11
CA PHE A 123 8.37 -9.86 -6.09
C PHE A 123 7.64 -9.02 -7.14
N ALA A 124 6.49 -9.51 -7.59
CA ALA A 124 5.48 -8.76 -8.33
C ALA A 124 4.19 -8.70 -7.51
N ALA A 125 3.33 -7.71 -7.71
CA ALA A 125 2.01 -7.72 -7.08
C ALA A 125 1.04 -8.64 -7.85
N ALA A 126 0.11 -9.25 -7.12
CA ALA A 126 -0.97 -10.01 -7.72
C ALA A 126 -1.92 -9.08 -8.50
N PRO A 127 -2.46 -9.52 -9.65
CA PRO A 127 -3.46 -8.74 -10.36
C PRO A 127 -4.67 -8.45 -9.47
N ARG A 128 -5.17 -7.21 -9.50
CA ARG A 128 -6.44 -6.87 -8.86
C ARG A 128 -7.58 -7.58 -9.62
N ALA A 129 -8.43 -8.27 -8.87
CA ALA A 129 -9.65 -8.89 -9.39
C ALA A 129 -10.75 -7.85 -9.67
#